data_AF-A0A2K1QYW6-F1
#
_entry.id   AF-A0A2K1QYW6-F1
#
_cell.length_a   1.000
_cell.length_b   1.000
_cell.length_c   1.000
_cell.angle_alpha   90.00
_cell.angle_beta   90.00
_cell.angle_gamma   90.00
#
_symmetry.space_group_name_H-M   'P 1'
#
loop_
_entity.id
_entity.type
_entity.pdbx_description
1 polymer ?
#
loop_
_entity_poly.entity_id
_entity_poly.type
_entity_poly.pdbx_seq_one_letter_code
_entity_poly.pdbx_strand_id
1 'polypeptide(L)'
;MSPTSYRIYKEQAESQFSAHDIAIGTSLARSHDSVNEGRFVRFVLLSGQDLCDGESDSTLAKLKRFASLTGGNDIAICFLLGACDATDKTSGIAGYTALQHLLTKEVDIRKIPTLLCAPTEDVASTIKAHADSLLFKRPAPATARYLDLLSRCNNGPALNETQTNLTSDHFGSIPDLAYASLVLDKMHSQGRTTSMAAEEKETLMTFHSLREQIGNEAARNMYLFWKTSAGT
;
A
#
# COMPACT_ATOMS: atom_id res chain seq x y z
N MET A 1 -2.45 -19.86 -42.56
CA MET A 1 -3.20 -19.83 -41.28
C MET A 1 -2.72 -21.03 -40.47
N SER A 2 -1.96 -20.78 -39.41
CA SER A 2 -1.33 -21.83 -38.60
C SER A 2 -2.17 -22.09 -37.35
N PRO A 3 -2.48 -23.34 -36.97
CA PRO A 3 -3.12 -23.63 -35.71
C PRO A 3 -2.08 -23.67 -34.59
N THR A 4 -2.29 -22.83 -33.59
CA THR A 4 -1.49 -22.67 -32.38
C THR A 4 -1.52 -23.94 -31.53
N SER A 5 -0.33 -24.51 -31.26
CA SER A 5 -0.13 -25.63 -30.36
C SER A 5 -0.58 -25.30 -28.93
N TYR A 6 -1.61 -26.01 -28.43
CA TYR A 6 -1.88 -26.09 -27.01
C TYR A 6 -0.94 -27.12 -26.38
N ARG A 7 -0.03 -26.65 -25.52
CA ARG A 7 0.83 -27.49 -24.68
C ARG A 7 -0.02 -28.10 -23.57
N ILE A 8 -0.37 -29.37 -23.75
CA ILE A 8 -0.95 -30.21 -22.69
C ILE A 8 0.17 -30.47 -21.67
N TYR A 9 0.10 -29.85 -20.50
CA TYR A 9 0.90 -30.29 -19.37
C TYR A 9 0.30 -31.59 -18.84
N LYS A 10 1.15 -32.62 -18.79
CA LYS A 10 0.87 -33.94 -18.22
C LYS A 10 0.35 -33.77 -16.79
N GLU A 11 -0.93 -34.05 -16.61
CA GLU A 11 -1.60 -34.24 -15.34
C GLU A 11 -0.95 -35.46 -14.66
N GLN A 12 -0.08 -35.23 -13.67
CA GLN A 12 0.35 -36.29 -12.78
C GLN A 12 -0.83 -36.62 -11.87
N ALA A 13 -1.22 -37.89 -11.87
CA ALA A 13 -2.36 -38.45 -11.17
C ALA A 13 -2.59 -37.82 -9.78
N GLU A 14 -3.69 -37.10 -9.65
CA GLU A 14 -4.20 -36.60 -8.38
C GLU A 14 -4.64 -37.80 -7.53
N SER A 15 -3.80 -38.16 -6.57
CA SER A 15 -4.24 -39.00 -5.46
C SER A 15 -5.16 -38.15 -4.59
N GLN A 16 -6.45 -38.49 -4.66
CA GLN A 16 -7.56 -38.04 -3.82
C GLN A 16 -7.12 -37.50 -2.46
N PHE A 17 -7.23 -36.18 -2.29
CA PHE A 17 -7.44 -35.59 -0.98
C PHE A 17 -8.55 -34.55 -1.14
N SER A 18 -9.68 -34.80 -0.49
CA SER A 18 -10.93 -34.06 -0.52
C SER A 18 -10.85 -32.68 0.17
N ALA A 19 -9.92 -31.82 -0.23
CA ALA A 19 -9.88 -30.42 0.20
C ALA A 19 -10.27 -29.53 -0.98
N HIS A 20 -11.39 -28.82 -0.84
CA HIS A 20 -11.93 -27.97 -1.90
C HIS A 20 -11.10 -26.68 -2.02
N ASP A 21 -10.30 -26.54 -3.08
CA ASP A 21 -9.68 -25.26 -3.41
C ASP A 21 -10.55 -24.45 -4.37
N ILE A 22 -10.61 -23.14 -4.16
CA ILE A 22 -11.38 -22.21 -4.97
C ILE A 22 -10.41 -21.18 -5.55
N ALA A 23 -10.35 -21.07 -6.88
CA ALA A 23 -9.61 -20.03 -7.56
C ALA A 23 -10.55 -18.89 -7.97
N ILE A 24 -10.32 -17.68 -7.48
CA ILE A 24 -11.10 -16.49 -7.84
C ILE A 24 -10.24 -15.55 -8.67
N GLY A 25 -10.72 -15.21 -9.86
CA GLY A 25 -10.08 -14.21 -10.72
C GLY A 25 -10.22 -12.82 -10.12
N THR A 26 -9.10 -12.18 -9.81
CA THR A 26 -9.02 -10.76 -9.47
C THR A 26 -8.68 -9.99 -10.75
N SER A 27 -9.67 -9.31 -11.34
CA SER A 27 -9.44 -8.42 -12.48
C SER A 27 -8.81 -7.12 -11.98
N LEU A 28 -7.52 -7.17 -11.66
CA LEU A 28 -6.72 -5.97 -11.48
C LEU A 28 -6.27 -5.53 -12.87
N ALA A 29 -6.98 -4.58 -13.47
CA ALA A 29 -6.46 -3.86 -14.62
C ALA A 29 -5.16 -3.15 -14.20
N ARG A 30 -4.01 -3.77 -14.47
CA ARG A 30 -2.72 -3.08 -14.39
C ARG A 30 -2.70 -2.02 -15.48
N SER A 31 -2.40 -0.79 -15.11
CA SER A 31 -2.26 0.33 -16.04
C SER A 31 -1.22 0.01 -17.10
N HIS A 32 -1.61 0.16 -18.37
CA HIS A 32 -0.80 0.26 -19.59
C HIS A 32 0.35 -0.77 -19.78
N ASP A 33 0.21 -1.59 -20.83
CA ASP A 33 1.29 -2.32 -21.52
C ASP A 33 1.81 -3.67 -20.99
N SER A 34 1.01 -4.47 -20.28
CA SER A 34 1.35 -5.91 -20.13
C SER A 34 0.17 -6.82 -20.44
N VAL A 35 0.46 -7.89 -21.18
CA VAL A 35 -0.48 -8.95 -21.56
C VAL A 35 -1.23 -9.42 -20.31
N ASN A 36 -2.56 -9.38 -20.42
CA ASN A 36 -3.52 -9.51 -19.34
C ASN A 36 -3.62 -10.97 -18.87
N GLU A 37 -2.59 -11.47 -18.19
CA GLU A 37 -2.71 -12.70 -17.41
C GLU A 37 -3.49 -12.35 -16.13
N GLY A 38 -4.77 -12.72 -16.09
CA GLY A 38 -5.63 -12.46 -14.93
C GLY A 38 -4.99 -13.01 -13.66
N ARG A 39 -4.88 -12.17 -12.63
CA ARG A 39 -4.36 -12.59 -11.31
C ARG A 39 -5.44 -13.41 -10.62
N PHE A 40 -5.13 -14.63 -10.17
CA PHE A 40 -6.06 -15.48 -9.43
C PHE A 40 -5.62 -15.63 -7.99
N VAL A 41 -6.55 -15.47 -7.05
CA VAL A 41 -6.33 -15.76 -5.64
C VAL A 41 -6.92 -17.12 -5.33
N ARG A 42 -6.14 -17.99 -4.69
CA ARG A 42 -6.54 -19.34 -4.31
C ARG A 42 -6.97 -19.38 -2.84
N PHE A 43 -8.15 -19.90 -2.59
CA PHE A 43 -8.68 -20.14 -1.25
C PHE A 43 -8.66 -21.64 -0.98
N VAL A 44 -7.95 -22.05 0.06
CA VAL A 44 -7.89 -23.45 0.51
C VAL A 44 -8.89 -23.62 1.64
N LEU A 45 -9.93 -24.41 1.43
CA LEU A 45 -10.90 -24.72 2.47
C LEU A 45 -10.35 -25.84 3.36
N LEU A 46 -10.27 -25.56 4.67
CA LEU A 46 -9.83 -26.50 5.68
C LEU A 46 -10.82 -26.55 6.84
N SER A 47 -10.91 -27.71 7.47
CA SER A 47 -11.70 -27.98 8.67
C SER A 47 -10.84 -28.65 9.73
N GLY A 48 -11.41 -28.93 10.90
CA GLY A 48 -10.71 -29.69 11.94
C GLY A 48 -10.32 -31.10 11.50
N GLN A 49 -11.06 -31.71 10.57
CA GLN A 49 -10.82 -33.08 10.10
C GLN A 49 -9.55 -33.17 9.24
N ASP A 50 -9.27 -32.16 8.40
CA ASP A 50 -8.09 -32.10 7.51
C ASP A 50 -6.74 -32.00 8.26
N LEU A 51 -6.80 -31.87 9.59
CA LEU A 51 -5.67 -31.70 10.48
C LEU A 51 -5.57 -32.82 11.51
N CYS A 52 -6.48 -33.80 11.46
CA CYS A 52 -6.49 -34.97 12.32
C CYS A 52 -5.89 -36.18 11.60
N ASP A 53 -5.51 -37.19 12.39
CA ASP A 53 -5.11 -38.54 11.94
C ASP A 53 -4.13 -38.60 10.74
N GLY A 54 -2.98 -37.93 10.86
CA GLY A 54 -1.86 -38.09 9.92
C GLY A 54 -1.99 -37.33 8.59
N GLU A 55 -3.10 -36.61 8.36
CA GLU A 55 -3.29 -35.77 7.18
C GLU A 55 -2.66 -34.38 7.30
N SER A 56 -2.18 -34.00 8.49
CA SER A 56 -1.53 -32.70 8.72
C SER A 56 -0.28 -32.50 7.85
N ASP A 57 0.52 -33.55 7.61
CA ASP A 57 1.70 -33.49 6.76
C ASP A 57 1.34 -33.34 5.28
N SER A 58 0.24 -33.93 4.82
CA SER A 58 -0.24 -33.80 3.45
C SER A 58 -0.84 -32.41 3.20
N THR A 59 -1.62 -31.90 4.16
CA THR A 59 -2.12 -30.52 4.18
C THR A 59 -0.98 -29.51 4.16
N LEU A 60 0.07 -29.76 4.95
CA LEU A 60 1.27 -28.93 4.97
C LEU A 60 2.00 -28.92 3.61
N ALA A 61 2.23 -30.09 3.01
CA ALA A 61 2.88 -30.21 1.71
C ALA A 61 2.11 -29.45 0.62
N LYS A 62 0.78 -29.47 0.67
CA LYS A 62 -0.08 -28.70 -0.24
C LYS A 62 0.03 -27.20 -0.04
N LEU A 63 -0.04 -26.72 1.21
CA LEU A 63 0.11 -25.30 1.50
C LEU A 63 1.47 -24.78 1.01
N LYS A 64 2.54 -25.55 1.23
CA LYS A 64 3.88 -25.24 0.70
C LYS A 64 3.89 -25.20 -0.83
N ARG A 65 3.24 -26.16 -1.49
CA ARG A 65 3.11 -26.19 -2.96
C ARG A 65 2.34 -24.99 -3.50
N PHE A 66 1.24 -24.60 -2.88
CA PHE A 66 0.48 -23.43 -3.34
C PHE A 66 1.22 -22.12 -3.05
N ALA A 67 1.92 -22.03 -1.93
CA ALA A 67 2.79 -20.91 -1.64
C ALA A 67 3.91 -20.80 -2.68
N SER A 68 4.54 -21.91 -3.07
CA SER A 68 5.59 -21.89 -4.10
C SER A 68 5.06 -21.52 -5.49
N LEU A 69 3.84 -21.95 -5.84
CA LEU A 69 3.19 -21.60 -7.12
C LEU A 69 2.78 -20.12 -7.21
N THR A 70 2.40 -19.50 -6.09
CA THR A 70 1.87 -18.13 -6.05
C THR A 70 2.88 -17.10 -5.52
N GLY A 71 4.10 -17.54 -5.19
CA GLY A 71 5.07 -16.73 -4.45
C GLY A 71 4.56 -16.29 -3.07
N GLY A 72 3.58 -17.00 -2.51
CA GLY A 72 2.97 -16.75 -1.19
C GLY A 72 2.01 -15.56 -1.12
N ASN A 73 1.70 -14.89 -2.23
CA ASN A 73 0.91 -13.65 -2.23
C ASN A 73 -0.56 -13.85 -2.64
N ASP A 74 -0.86 -14.93 -3.37
CA ASP A 74 -2.18 -15.17 -3.97
C ASP A 74 -2.82 -16.46 -3.44
N ILE A 75 -2.66 -16.67 -2.13
CA ILE A 75 -3.26 -17.78 -1.39
C ILE A 75 -3.84 -17.28 -0.07
N ALA A 76 -4.99 -17.82 0.32
CA ALA A 76 -5.58 -17.69 1.65
C ALA A 76 -6.16 -19.04 2.10
N ILE A 77 -6.20 -19.26 3.41
CA ILE A 77 -6.84 -20.42 4.04
C ILE A 77 -8.21 -19.98 4.54
N CYS A 78 -9.27 -20.70 4.20
CA CYS A 78 -10.60 -20.54 4.77
C CYS A 78 -10.83 -21.70 5.74
N PHE A 79 -10.79 -21.40 7.04
CA PHE A 79 -10.91 -22.41 8.08
C PHE A 79 -12.34 -22.47 8.64
N LEU A 80 -13.00 -23.62 8.49
CA LEU A 80 -14.37 -23.88 8.91
C LEU A 80 -14.40 -24.32 10.38
N LEU A 81 -14.89 -23.45 11.26
CA LEU A 81 -14.99 -23.75 12.71
C LEU A 81 -16.21 -24.60 13.05
N GLY A 82 -17.33 -24.42 12.32
CA GLY A 82 -18.61 -25.08 12.59
C GLY A 82 -18.85 -26.38 11.84
N ALA A 83 -17.87 -26.89 11.08
CA ALA A 83 -18.05 -28.07 10.22
C ALA A 83 -17.95 -29.42 10.97
N CYS A 84 -17.65 -29.42 12.27
CA CYS A 84 -17.62 -30.65 13.07
C CYS A 84 -18.99 -30.96 13.66
N ASP A 85 -19.53 -32.14 13.34
CA ASP A 85 -20.73 -32.68 13.97
C ASP A 85 -20.54 -32.79 15.49
N ALA A 86 -21.63 -32.57 16.24
CA ALA A 86 -21.65 -32.51 17.71
C ALA A 86 -21.15 -33.78 18.44
N THR A 87 -20.86 -34.85 17.70
CA THR A 87 -20.34 -36.13 18.20
C THR A 87 -18.84 -36.34 17.98
N ASP A 88 -18.18 -35.47 17.20
CA ASP A 88 -16.79 -35.66 16.78
C ASP A 88 -15.81 -34.86 17.67
N LYS A 89 -14.73 -35.51 18.12
CA LYS A 89 -13.87 -35.04 19.23
C LYS A 89 -12.98 -33.84 18.87
N THR A 90 -13.06 -33.34 17.66
CA THR A 90 -12.17 -32.31 17.14
C THR A 90 -12.96 -31.01 17.11
N SER A 91 -13.11 -30.38 18.29
CA SER A 91 -13.61 -29.02 18.38
C SER A 91 -12.96 -28.17 17.28
N GLY A 92 -13.72 -27.45 16.45
CA GLY A 92 -13.14 -26.62 15.37
C GLY A 92 -12.08 -25.65 15.89
N ILE A 93 -12.15 -25.27 17.17
CA ILE A 93 -11.13 -24.51 17.88
C ILE A 93 -9.83 -25.30 18.05
N ALA A 94 -9.89 -26.59 18.39
CA ALA A 94 -8.71 -27.47 18.49
C ALA A 94 -8.07 -27.68 17.11
N GLY A 95 -8.87 -27.88 16.06
CA GLY A 95 -8.39 -27.94 14.67
C GLY A 95 -7.70 -26.64 14.25
N TYR A 96 -8.32 -25.49 14.52
CA TYR A 96 -7.72 -24.18 14.24
C TYR A 96 -6.40 -23.98 15.02
N THR A 97 -6.36 -24.41 16.28
CA THR A 97 -5.14 -24.33 17.10
C THR A 97 -4.03 -25.20 16.51
N ALA A 98 -4.36 -26.40 16.03
CA ALA A 98 -3.41 -27.27 15.33
C ALA A 98 -2.90 -26.61 14.02
N LEU A 99 -3.78 -25.96 13.26
CA LEU A 99 -3.39 -25.19 12.07
C LEU A 99 -2.41 -24.07 12.43
N GLN A 100 -2.71 -23.26 13.45
CA GLN A 100 -1.86 -22.15 13.86
C GLN A 100 -0.48 -22.65 14.31
N HIS A 101 -0.42 -23.77 15.03
CA HIS A 101 0.84 -24.41 15.40
C HIS A 101 1.64 -24.86 14.17
N LEU A 102 0.98 -25.47 13.18
CA LEU A 102 1.58 -25.91 11.92
C LEU A 102 2.14 -24.73 11.12
N LEU A 103 1.35 -23.67 10.93
CA LEU A 103 1.79 -22.46 10.21
C LEU A 103 2.93 -21.73 10.94
N THR A 104 2.94 -21.75 12.27
CA THR A 104 4.00 -21.10 13.06
C THR A 104 5.36 -21.77 12.84
N LYS A 105 5.40 -23.09 12.66
CA LYS A 105 6.66 -23.83 12.44
C LYS A 105 7.30 -23.56 11.08
N GLU A 106 6.51 -23.13 10.09
CA GLU A 106 6.89 -23.19 8.69
C GLU A 106 7.00 -21.79 8.09
N VAL A 107 8.24 -21.34 7.87
CA VAL A 107 8.55 -19.95 7.49
C VAL A 107 7.90 -19.55 6.16
N ASP A 108 7.81 -20.48 5.22
CA ASP A 108 7.31 -20.23 3.86
C ASP A 108 5.80 -19.99 3.81
N ILE A 109 5.05 -20.51 4.78
CA ILE A 109 3.58 -20.48 4.78
C ILE A 109 3.00 -19.73 5.99
N ARG A 110 3.83 -19.31 6.95
CA ARG A 110 3.39 -18.54 8.13
C ARG A 110 2.61 -17.27 7.78
N LYS A 111 2.88 -16.68 6.62
CA LYS A 111 2.25 -15.43 6.16
C LYS A 111 0.92 -15.65 5.43
N ILE A 112 0.51 -16.89 5.18
CA ILE A 112 -0.74 -17.16 4.49
C ILE A 112 -1.90 -16.69 5.37
N PRO A 113 -2.78 -15.78 4.89
CA PRO A 113 -3.94 -15.32 5.63
C PRO A 113 -4.85 -16.49 5.99
N THR A 114 -5.26 -16.58 7.25
CA THR A 114 -6.29 -17.54 7.68
C THR A 114 -7.59 -16.80 7.98
N LEU A 115 -8.61 -17.06 7.16
CA LEU A 115 -9.96 -16.53 7.26
C LEU A 115 -10.80 -17.52 8.07
N LEU A 116 -11.28 -17.09 9.23
CA LEU A 116 -12.13 -17.91 10.09
C LEU A 116 -13.59 -17.82 9.62
N CYS A 117 -14.17 -18.97 9.28
CA CYS A 117 -15.58 -19.08 8.93
C CYS A 117 -16.29 -19.78 10.08
N ALA A 118 -17.02 -19.01 10.89
CA ALA A 118 -17.73 -19.53 12.07
C ALA A 118 -18.95 -20.37 11.64
N PRO A 119 -19.96 -19.81 10.95
CA PRO A 119 -20.96 -20.61 10.28
C PRO A 119 -20.52 -20.91 8.84
N THR A 120 -20.85 -22.11 8.34
CA THR A 120 -20.49 -22.54 6.99
C THR A 120 -21.19 -21.71 5.89
N GLU A 121 -22.33 -21.10 6.21
CA GLU A 121 -23.07 -20.23 5.29
C GLU A 121 -22.32 -18.92 4.95
N ASP A 122 -21.42 -18.46 5.84
CA ASP A 122 -20.65 -17.22 5.66
C ASP A 122 -19.37 -17.41 4.83
N VAL A 123 -19.06 -18.62 4.37
CA VAL A 123 -17.84 -18.90 3.61
C VAL A 123 -17.78 -18.05 2.34
N ALA A 124 -18.87 -18.01 1.57
CA ALA A 124 -18.92 -17.26 0.32
C ALA A 124 -18.81 -15.74 0.54
N SER A 125 -19.46 -15.21 1.58
CA SER A 125 -19.39 -13.78 1.93
C SER A 125 -17.99 -13.40 2.43
N THR A 126 -17.36 -14.26 3.23
CA THR A 126 -15.99 -14.08 3.74
C THR A 126 -14.95 -14.10 2.63
N ILE A 127 -15.03 -15.08 1.72
CA ILE A 127 -14.15 -15.19 0.56
C ILE A 127 -14.29 -13.94 -0.33
N LYS A 128 -15.54 -13.54 -0.62
CA LYS A 128 -15.81 -12.34 -1.42
C LYS A 128 -15.25 -11.08 -0.76
N ALA A 129 -15.49 -10.87 0.53
CA ALA A 129 -14.97 -9.72 1.25
C ALA A 129 -13.44 -9.66 1.23
N HIS A 130 -12.77 -10.81 1.35
CA HIS A 130 -11.32 -10.87 1.24
C HIS A 130 -10.84 -10.57 -0.19
N ALA A 131 -11.45 -11.19 -1.20
CA ALA A 131 -11.12 -10.92 -2.61
C ALA A 131 -11.30 -9.43 -2.96
N ASP A 132 -12.40 -8.81 -2.52
CA ASP A 132 -12.66 -7.38 -2.71
C ASP A 132 -11.61 -6.51 -1.99
N SER A 133 -11.17 -6.92 -0.80
CA SER A 133 -10.11 -6.21 -0.06
C SER A 133 -8.76 -6.22 -0.79
N LEU A 134 -8.47 -7.26 -1.57
CA LEU A 134 -7.26 -7.36 -2.40
C LEU A 134 -7.33 -6.45 -3.63
N LEU A 135 -8.53 -6.09 -4.07
CA LEU A 135 -8.75 -5.11 -5.15
C LEU A 135 -8.67 -3.67 -4.65
N PHE A 136 -8.93 -3.45 -3.36
CA PHE A 136 -8.94 -2.11 -2.79
C PHE A 136 -7.52 -1.56 -2.60
N LYS A 137 -7.13 -0.59 -3.44
CA LYS A 137 -5.96 0.24 -3.16
C LYS A 137 -6.28 1.12 -1.95
N ARG A 138 -5.83 0.72 -0.77
CA ARG A 138 -5.89 1.59 0.42
C ARG A 138 -5.28 2.94 0.03
N PRO A 139 -5.99 4.07 0.19
CA PRO A 139 -5.39 5.38 0.04
C PRO A 139 -4.16 5.43 0.94
N ALA A 140 -3.01 5.81 0.39
CA ALA A 140 -1.84 6.03 1.23
C ALA A 140 -2.25 7.01 2.34
N PRO A 141 -1.88 6.76 3.61
CA PRO A 141 -2.19 7.69 4.68
C PRO A 141 -1.68 9.08 4.27
N ALA A 142 -2.50 10.11 4.48
CA ALA A 142 -2.17 11.49 4.18
C ALA A 142 -1.11 12.01 5.17
N THR A 143 0.09 11.46 5.14
CA THR A 143 1.27 12.10 5.71
C THR A 143 1.77 13.07 4.65
N ALA A 144 1.11 14.23 4.52
CA ALA A 144 1.71 15.34 3.78
C ALA A 144 3.00 15.67 4.53
N ARG A 145 4.14 15.23 4.00
CA ARG A 145 5.43 15.58 4.60
C ARG A 145 5.56 17.10 4.47
N TYR A 146 6.17 17.74 5.45
CA TYR A 146 6.42 19.19 5.42
C TYR A 146 7.00 19.64 4.05
N LEU A 147 7.87 18.82 3.45
CA LEU A 147 8.44 19.02 2.11
C LEU A 147 7.41 18.92 0.98
N ASP A 148 6.41 18.04 1.09
CA ASP A 148 5.32 17.93 0.10
C ASP A 148 4.45 19.19 0.09
N LEU A 149 4.22 19.79 1.27
CA LEU A 149 3.52 21.07 1.38
C LEU A 149 4.39 22.21 0.85
N LEU A 150 5.67 22.25 1.23
CA LEU A 150 6.63 23.26 0.79
C LEU A 150 6.79 23.27 -0.73
N SER A 151 6.82 22.10 -1.37
CA SER A 151 6.88 21.98 -2.83
C SER A 151 5.69 22.61 -3.55
N ARG A 152 4.56 22.78 -2.84
CA ARG A 152 3.32 23.36 -3.34
C ARG A 152 3.11 24.82 -2.94
N CYS A 153 4.01 25.41 -2.15
CA CYS A 153 3.97 26.84 -1.79
C CYS A 153 4.46 27.73 -2.95
N ASN A 154 3.89 27.52 -4.14
CA ASN A 154 4.33 28.11 -5.39
C ASN A 154 3.13 28.31 -6.34
N ASN A 155 2.99 29.46 -6.99
CA ASN A 155 1.92 29.71 -7.98
C ASN A 155 2.20 29.08 -9.36
N GLY A 156 3.38 28.48 -9.54
CA GLY A 156 3.79 27.77 -10.75
C GLY A 156 3.71 26.25 -10.62
N PRO A 157 4.46 25.49 -11.43
CA PRO A 157 4.64 24.06 -11.19
C PRO A 157 5.23 23.83 -9.78
N ALA A 158 4.91 22.67 -9.19
CA ALA A 158 5.50 22.28 -7.92
C ALA A 158 7.03 22.33 -8.00
N LEU A 159 7.67 22.79 -6.92
CA LEU A 159 9.12 22.79 -6.83
C LEU A 159 9.64 21.36 -7.01
N ASN A 160 10.74 21.21 -7.74
CA ASN A 160 11.42 19.92 -7.78
C ASN A 160 12.09 19.61 -6.44
N GLU A 161 12.48 18.35 -6.23
CA GLU A 161 13.07 17.89 -4.96
C GLU A 161 14.26 18.74 -4.51
N THR A 162 15.15 19.11 -5.43
CA THR A 162 16.32 19.96 -5.15
C THR A 162 15.89 21.35 -4.66
N GLN A 163 14.94 21.99 -5.33
CA GLN A 163 14.43 23.30 -4.95
C GLN A 163 13.71 23.27 -3.61
N THR A 164 12.95 22.20 -3.33
CA THR A 164 12.27 22.00 -2.05
C THR A 164 13.28 21.85 -0.91
N ASN A 165 14.34 21.07 -1.10
CA ASN A 165 15.40 20.90 -0.11
C ASN A 165 16.12 22.23 0.16
N LEU A 166 16.54 22.95 -0.89
CA LEU A 166 17.17 24.26 -0.74
C LEU A 166 16.26 25.25 -0.01
N THR A 167 14.96 25.24 -0.31
CA THR A 167 13.99 26.10 0.39
C THR A 167 13.89 25.74 1.88
N SER A 168 13.88 24.44 2.20
CA SER A 168 13.85 23.95 3.58
C SER A 168 15.14 24.26 4.36
N ASP A 169 16.28 24.32 3.67
CA ASP A 169 17.56 24.65 4.29
C ASP A 169 17.64 26.13 4.66
N HIS A 170 17.05 27.00 3.83
CA HIS A 170 17.00 28.45 4.10
C HIS A 170 15.88 28.85 5.06
N PHE A 171 14.76 28.13 5.07
CA PHE A 171 13.61 28.42 5.90
C PHE A 171 13.20 27.17 6.68
N GLY A 172 13.42 27.19 7.99
CA GLY A 172 13.12 26.04 8.87
C GLY A 172 11.63 25.70 8.97
N SER A 173 10.75 26.61 8.55
CA SER A 173 9.31 26.40 8.56
C SER A 173 8.59 27.16 7.43
N ILE A 174 7.37 26.72 7.09
CA ILE A 174 6.50 27.41 6.12
C ILE A 174 6.16 28.85 6.60
N PRO A 175 5.87 29.08 7.89
CA PRO A 175 5.70 30.43 8.43
C PRO A 175 6.89 31.37 8.17
N ASP A 176 8.13 30.89 8.27
CA ASP A 176 9.31 31.73 8.05
C ASP A 176 9.40 32.19 6.58
N LEU A 177 9.09 31.29 5.65
CA LEU A 177 9.04 31.61 4.22
C LEU A 177 7.89 32.60 3.90
N ALA A 178 6.73 32.42 4.53
CA ALA A 178 5.60 33.35 4.38
C ALA A 178 5.95 34.74 4.93
N TYR A 179 6.60 34.80 6.11
CA TYR A 179 7.09 36.03 6.70
C TYR A 179 8.10 36.74 5.79
N ALA A 180 9.06 36.02 5.23
CA ALA A 180 10.02 36.57 4.27
C ALA A 180 9.35 37.20 3.05
N SER A 181 8.31 36.55 2.53
CA SER A 181 7.51 37.06 1.41
C SER A 181 6.77 38.35 1.77
N LEU A 182 6.26 38.46 3.00
CA LEU A 182 5.64 39.69 3.50
C LEU A 182 6.64 40.83 3.68
N VAL A 183 7.84 40.54 4.20
CA VAL A 183 8.92 41.55 4.35
C VAL A 183 9.34 42.09 2.97
N LEU A 184 9.45 41.22 1.96
CA LEU A 184 9.69 41.64 0.57
C LEU A 184 8.59 42.55 0.03
N ASP A 185 7.33 42.26 0.32
CA ASP A 185 6.21 43.07 -0.14
C ASP A 185 6.20 44.46 0.54
N LYS A 186 6.50 44.52 1.84
CA LYS A 186 6.70 45.78 2.57
C LYS A 186 7.82 46.61 1.96
N MET A 187 8.96 45.99 1.63
CA MET A 187 10.08 46.67 0.99
C MET A 187 9.70 47.27 -0.38
N HIS A 188 8.92 46.53 -1.18
CA HIS A 188 8.46 47.01 -2.48
C HIS A 188 7.43 48.13 -2.38
N SER A 189 6.57 48.12 -1.36
CA SER A 189 5.50 49.11 -1.18
C SER A 189 5.96 50.41 -0.51
N GLN A 190 6.94 50.37 0.41
CA GLN A 190 7.40 51.56 1.14
C GLN A 190 8.57 52.30 0.49
N GLY A 191 9.18 51.74 -0.56
CA GLY A 191 10.39 52.30 -1.16
C GLY A 191 11.64 52.13 -0.28
N ARG A 192 12.84 52.26 -0.86
CA ARG A 192 14.15 51.97 -0.23
C ARG A 192 14.54 52.85 0.99
N THR A 193 13.64 53.67 1.52
CA THR A 193 13.96 54.77 2.44
C THR A 193 13.52 54.58 3.88
N THR A 194 12.82 53.49 4.24
CA THR A 194 12.48 53.19 5.64
C THR A 194 13.59 52.38 6.32
N SER A 195 13.93 52.77 7.55
CA SER A 195 14.86 52.03 8.40
C SER A 195 14.25 50.69 8.79
N MET A 196 14.68 49.61 8.13
CA MET A 196 14.22 48.25 8.43
C MET A 196 14.83 47.73 9.73
N ALA A 197 14.09 46.87 10.44
CA ALA A 197 14.66 46.16 11.58
C ALA A 197 15.78 45.21 11.11
N ALA A 198 16.76 44.93 12.00
CA ALA A 198 17.88 44.06 11.68
C ALA A 198 17.43 42.66 11.21
N GLU A 199 16.38 42.12 11.85
CA GLU A 199 15.78 40.83 11.54
C GLU A 199 15.12 40.79 10.15
N GLU A 200 14.44 41.87 9.76
CA GLU A 200 13.86 41.99 8.41
C GLU A 200 14.95 42.03 7.33
N LYS A 201 16.07 42.70 7.61
CA LYS A 201 17.22 42.74 6.70
C LYS A 201 17.87 41.36 6.54
N GLU A 202 18.03 40.61 7.62
CA GLU A 202 18.54 39.24 7.59
C GLU A 202 17.62 38.33 6.77
N THR A 203 16.31 38.40 7.02
CA THR A 203 15.29 37.65 6.29
C THR A 203 15.35 37.92 4.77
N LEU A 204 15.51 39.18 4.37
CA LEU A 204 15.68 39.56 2.97
C LEU A 204 16.95 38.98 2.34
N MET A 205 18.07 38.98 3.07
CA MET A 205 19.32 38.41 2.60
C MET A 205 19.20 36.90 2.40
N THR A 206 18.53 36.20 3.32
CA THR A 206 18.24 34.77 3.20
C THR A 206 17.38 34.48 1.97
N PHE A 207 16.32 35.26 1.74
CA PHE A 207 15.48 35.08 0.55
C PHE A 207 16.26 35.38 -0.76
N HIS A 208 17.12 36.39 -0.77
CA HIS A 208 17.98 36.67 -1.92
C HIS A 208 18.95 35.51 -2.19
N SER A 209 19.54 34.93 -1.15
CA SER A 209 20.41 33.75 -1.26
C SER A 209 19.66 32.56 -1.86
N LEU A 210 18.44 32.28 -1.38
CA LEU A 210 17.58 31.25 -1.94
C LEU A 210 17.30 31.51 -3.43
N ARG A 211 16.94 32.74 -3.79
CA ARG A 211 16.62 33.14 -5.17
C ARG A 211 17.75 32.88 -6.16
N GLU A 212 18.99 33.11 -5.77
CA GLU A 212 20.17 32.79 -6.59
C GLU A 212 20.31 31.28 -6.84
N GLN A 213 19.84 30.43 -5.92
CA GLN A 213 19.98 28.98 -6.01
C GLN A 213 18.83 28.29 -6.74
N ILE A 214 17.58 28.70 -6.47
CA ILE A 214 16.39 28.06 -7.08
C ILE A 214 15.97 28.70 -8.40
N GLY A 215 16.54 29.87 -8.72
CA GLY A 215 16.26 30.64 -9.92
C GLY A 215 15.19 31.72 -9.73
N ASN A 216 15.30 32.77 -10.54
CA ASN A 216 14.43 33.96 -10.49
C ASN A 216 12.94 33.65 -10.63
N GLU A 217 12.59 32.70 -11.51
CA GLU A 217 11.20 32.36 -11.80
C GLU A 217 10.54 31.62 -10.62
N ALA A 218 11.22 30.60 -10.08
CA ALA A 218 10.72 29.85 -8.93
C ALA A 218 10.55 30.74 -7.70
N ALA A 219 11.57 31.56 -7.38
CA ALA A 219 11.50 32.49 -6.26
C ALA A 219 10.38 33.54 -6.42
N ARG A 220 10.17 34.04 -7.64
CA ARG A 220 9.07 34.96 -7.95
C ARG A 220 7.71 34.28 -7.74
N ASN A 221 7.53 33.07 -8.24
CA ASN A 221 6.26 32.35 -8.11
C ASN A 221 5.95 31.97 -6.65
N MET A 222 6.98 31.70 -5.83
CA MET A 222 6.84 31.50 -4.39
C MET A 222 6.42 32.79 -3.67
N TYR A 223 7.07 33.91 -3.97
CA TYR A 223 6.66 35.22 -3.43
C TYR A 223 5.22 35.57 -3.81
N LEU A 224 4.85 35.34 -5.07
CA LEU A 224 3.49 35.61 -5.56
C LEU A 224 2.45 34.74 -4.87
N PHE A 225 2.74 33.47 -4.60
CA PHE A 225 1.85 32.55 -3.87
C PHE A 225 1.40 33.17 -2.55
N TRP A 226 2.36 33.57 -1.72
CA TRP A 226 2.08 34.16 -0.41
C TRP A 226 1.44 35.54 -0.50
N LYS A 227 1.82 36.35 -1.49
CA LYS A 227 1.19 37.66 -1.73
C LYS A 227 -0.29 37.51 -2.08
N THR A 228 -0.64 36.57 -2.96
CA THR A 228 -2.04 36.34 -3.36
C THR A 228 -2.88 35.77 -2.22
N SER A 229 -2.30 34.92 -1.37
CA SER A 229 -2.99 34.34 -0.22
C SER A 229 -3.24 35.31 0.93
N ALA A 230 -2.51 36.42 1.01
CA ALA A 230 -2.70 37.44 2.04
C ALA A 230 -3.84 38.44 1.75
N GLY A 231 -4.41 38.41 0.54
CA GLY A 231 -5.45 39.34 0.07
C GLY A 231 -6.89 38.83 0.16
N THR A 232 -7.10 37.62 0.70
CA THR A 232 -8.41 36.99 0.94
C THR A 232 -8.64 36.81 2.43
#